data_AF-A0A7X5EZA7-F1
#
_entry.id   AF-A0A7X5EZA7-F1
#
_cell.length_a   1.000
_cell.length_b   1.000
_cell.length_c   1.000
_cell.angle_alpha   90.00
_cell.angle_beta   90.00
_cell.angle_gamma   90.00
#
_symmetry.space_group_name_H-M   'P 1'
#
loop_
_entity.id
_entity.type
_entity.pdbx_description
1 polymer ?
#
loop_
_entity_poly.entity_id
_entity_poly.type
_entity_poly.pdbx_seq_one_letter_code
_entity_poly.pdbx_strand_id
1 'polypeptide(L)' 'MHRKLVALRIRHAILDAKIEREARRPHADTLRLTALKKLRLRLKEEIARLEREFFRKPQRPSGLVNA' A
#
# COMPACT_ATOMS: atom_id res chain seq x y z
N MET A 1 4.71 9.96 10.69
CA MET A 1 4.36 8.98 9.63
C MET A 1 3.56 9.67 8.53
N HIS A 2 3.84 9.41 7.25
CA HIS A 2 3.14 10.05 6.13
C HIS A 2 1.69 9.55 6.01
N ARG A 3 0.71 10.46 6.10
CA ARG A 3 -0.75 10.15 6.06
C ARG A 3 -1.14 9.27 4.85
N LYS A 4 -0.52 9.50 3.69
CA LYS A 4 -0.76 8.70 2.47
C LYS A 4 -0.31 7.24 2.64
N LEU A 5 0.86 7.00 3.22
CA LEU A 5 1.39 5.65 3.44
C LEU A 5 0.50 4.86 4.42
N VAL A 6 0.05 5.52 5.50
CA VAL A 6 -0.88 4.92 6.46
C VAL A 6 -2.19 4.51 5.79
N ALA A 7 -2.78 5.39 4.97
CA ALA A 7 -4.01 5.09 4.23
C ALA A 7 -3.85 3.91 3.27
N LEU A 8 -2.72 3.82 2.57
CA LEU A 8 -2.43 2.69 1.66
C LEU A 8 -2.28 1.37 2.42
N ARG A 9 -1.59 1.37 3.57
CA ARG A 9 -1.44 0.18 4.43
C ARG A 9 -2.79 -0.30 4.97
N ILE A 10 -3.67 0.61 5.37
CA ILE A 10 -5.04 0.27 5.79
C ILE A 10 -5.82 -0.37 4.63
N ARG A 11 -5.79 0.23 3.43
CA ARG A 11 -6.46 -0.34 2.25
C ARG A 11 -5.93 -1.72 1.89
N HIS A 12 -4.62 -1.94 2.01
CA HIS A 12 -3.99 -3.24 1.79
C HIS A 12 -4.53 -4.29 2.76
N ALA A 13 -4.55 -3.98 4.07
CA ALA A 13 -5.08 -4.89 5.09
C ALA A 13 -6.56 -5.25 4.87
N ILE A 14 -7.38 -4.28 4.45
CA ILE A 14 -8.79 -4.52 4.10
C ILE A 14 -8.91 -5.49 2.91
N LEU A 15 -8.03 -5.37 1.90
CA LEU A 15 -8.05 -6.30 0.76
C LEU A 15 -7.60 -7.71 1.16
N ASP A 16 -6.62 -7.85 2.05
CA ASP A 16 -6.22 -9.15 2.57
C ASP A 16 -7.40 -9.86 3.27
N ALA A 17 -8.10 -9.15 4.15
CA ALA A 17 -9.28 -9.68 4.83
C ALA A 17 -10.40 -10.07 3.84
N LYS A 18 -10.59 -9.28 2.77
CA LYS A 18 -11.57 -9.60 1.70
C LYS A 18 -11.16 -10.84 0.92
N ILE A 19 -9.89 -10.99 0.57
CA ILE A 19 -9.36 -12.17 -0.12
C ILE A 19 -9.56 -13.42 0.73
N GLU A 20 -9.21 -13.35 2.02
CA GLU A 20 -9.35 -14.47 2.94
C GLU A 20 -10.81 -14.87 3.15
N ARG A 21 -11.72 -13.89 3.26
CA ARG A 21 -13.15 -14.15 3.33
C ARG A 21 -13.68 -14.80 2.06
N GLU A 22 -13.30 -14.31 0.88
CA GLU A 22 -13.75 -14.86 -0.40
C GLU A 22 -13.19 -16.27 -0.64
N ALA A 23 -11.93 -16.52 -0.27
CA ALA A 23 -11.27 -17.81 -0.42
C ALA A 23 -11.86 -18.90 0.48
N ARG A 24 -12.47 -18.53 1.61
CA ARG A 24 -13.17 -19.47 2.51
C ARG A 24 -14.60 -19.81 2.08
N ARG A 25 -15.13 -19.19 1.01
CA ARG A 25 -16.49 -19.49 0.55
C ARG A 25 -16.51 -20.87 -0.15
N PRO A 26 -17.55 -21.70 0.09
CA PRO A 26 -17.70 -23.01 -0.56
C PRO A 26 -17.69 -22.96 -2.10
N HIS A 27 -18.15 -21.84 -2.68
CA HIS A 27 -18.08 -21.54 -4.11
C HIS A 27 -17.33 -20.22 -4.31
N ALA A 28 -16.04 -20.22 -4.00
CA ALA A 28 -15.21 -19.03 -4.16
C ALA A 28 -15.22 -18.57 -5.62
N ASP A 29 -15.57 -17.29 -5.83
CA ASP A 29 -15.51 -16.67 -7.14
C ASP A 29 -14.03 -16.40 -7.50
N THR A 30 -13.50 -17.23 -8.40
CA THR A 30 -12.09 -17.19 -8.82
C THR A 30 -11.75 -15.91 -9.59
N LEU A 31 -12.71 -15.34 -10.34
CA LEU A 31 -12.52 -14.09 -11.06
C LEU A 31 -12.41 -12.93 -10.06
N ARG A 32 -13.30 -12.91 -9.07
CA ARG A 32 -13.28 -11.93 -7.97
C ARG A 32 -12.02 -12.05 -7.13
N LEU A 33 -11.59 -13.27 -6.79
CA LEU A 33 -10.32 -13.50 -6.08
C LEU A 33 -9.13 -12.99 -6.88
N THR A 34 -9.11 -13.23 -8.19
CA THR A 34 -8.04 -12.76 -9.07
C THR A 34 -8.01 -11.23 -9.13
N ALA A 35 -9.18 -10.58 -9.24
CA ALA A 35 -9.30 -9.13 -9.21
C ALA A 35 -8.82 -8.53 -7.88
N LEU A 36 -9.21 -9.13 -6.76
CA LEU A 36 -8.78 -8.70 -5.42
C LEU A 36 -7.26 -8.85 -5.24
N LYS A 37 -6.68 -9.97 -5.67
CA LYS A 37 -5.22 -10.21 -5.62
C LYS A 37 -4.45 -9.20 -6.48
N LYS A 38 -4.95 -8.87 -7.69
CA LYS A 38 -4.36 -7.83 -8.56
C LYS A 38 -4.40 -6.46 -7.89
N LEU A 39 -5.52 -6.10 -7.27
CA LEU A 39 -5.64 -4.83 -6.57
C LEU A 39 -4.70 -4.75 -5.36
N ARG A 40 -4.58 -5.83 -4.60
CA ARG A 40 -3.60 -5.93 -3.50
C ARG A 40 -2.18 -5.73 -3.98
N LEU A 41 -1.80 -6.37 -5.10
CA LEU A 41 -0.47 -6.25 -5.68
C LEU A 41 -0.14 -4.78 -6.02
N ARG A 42 -1.07 -4.08 -6.68
CA ARG A 42 -0.89 -2.65 -7.00
C ARG A 42 -0.68 -1.78 -5.75
N LEU A 43 -1.42 -2.03 -4.67
CA LEU A 43 -1.23 -1.30 -3.41
C LEU A 43 0.14 -1.60 -2.79
N LYS A 44 0.59 -2.86 -2.82
CA LYS A 44 1.92 -3.26 -2.35
C LYS A 44 3.02 -2.52 -3.12
N GLU A 45 2.90 -2.43 -4.44
CA GLU A 45 3.83 -1.71 -5.30
C GLU A 45 3.83 -0.20 -5.02
N GLU A 46 2.66 0.41 -4.83
CA GLU A 46 2.56 1.83 -4.50
C GLU A 46 3.18 2.14 -3.13
N ILE A 47 2.94 1.28 -2.13
CA ILE A 47 3.58 1.36 -0.81
C ILE A 47 5.10 1.29 -0.96
N ALA A 48 5.63 0.27 -1.63
CA ALA A 48 7.07 0.10 -1.82
C ALA A 48 7.71 1.24 -2.63
N ARG A 49 6.98 1.85 -3.58
CA ARG A 49 7.44 3.02 -4.32
C ARG A 49 7.56 4.24 -3.39
N LEU A 50 6.52 4.51 -2.61
CA LEU A 50 6.50 5.64 -1.68
C LEU A 50 7.52 5.47 -0.56
N GLU A 51 7.67 4.28 -0.01
CA GLU A 51 8.70 3.97 1.00
C GLU A 51 10.10 4.24 0.45
N ARG A 52 10.39 3.80 -0.79
CA ARG A 52 11.65 4.13 -1.46
C ARG A 52 11.83 5.62 -1.69
N GLU A 53 10.78 6.33 -2.10
CA GLU A 53 10.83 7.79 -2.33
C GLU A 53 11.10 8.55 -1.03
N PHE A 54 10.43 8.17 0.07
CA PHE A 54 10.64 8.78 1.39
C PHE A 54 12.01 8.43 1.97
N PHE A 55 12.52 7.22 1.76
CA PHE A 55 13.83 6.81 2.23
C PHE A 55 14.97 7.39 1.40
N ARG A 56 14.76 7.61 0.09
CA ARG A 56 15.77 8.17 -0.83
C ARG A 56 15.90 9.69 -0.73
N LYS A 57 14.91 10.41 -0.19
CA LYS A 57 14.99 11.87 -0.08
C LYS A 57 16.03 12.22 0.99
N PRO A 58 17.22 12.77 0.63
CA PRO A 58 18.10 13.33 1.65
C PRO A 58 17.31 14.44 2.32
N GLN A 59 17.23 14.42 3.65
CA GLN A 59 16.70 15.55 4.39
C GLN A 59 17.51 16.77 3.93
N ARG A 60 16.86 17.73 3.26
CA ARG A 60 17.51 19.00 2.92
C ARG A 60 18.09 19.55 4.23
N PRO A 61 19.37 19.93 4.31
CA PRO A 61 19.78 20.81 5.38
C PRO A 61 19.03 22.12 5.13
N SER A 62 17.97 22.34 5.91
CA SER A 62 17.35 23.64 6.06
C SER A 62 18.28 24.48 6.95
N GLY A 63 19.48 24.75 6.43
CA GLY A 63 20.48 25.62 7.01
C GLY A 63 20.33 27.01 6.39
N LEU A 64 19.71 27.88 7.17
CA LEU A 64 19.72 29.34 7.10
C LEU A 64 20.89 29.94 6.29
N VAL A 65 20.57 30.76 5.29
CA VAL A 65 21.46 31.87 4.89
C VAL A 65 20.66 33.17 5.08
N ASN A 66 20.73 33.70 6.30
CA ASN A 66 20.53 35.11 6.60
C ASN A 66 21.82 35.57 7.27
N ALA A 67 22.68 36.26 6.53
CA ALA A 67 23.70 37.21 6.99
C ALA A 67 24.39 37.80 5.75
#